data_AF-A0A2H9LMM7-F1
#
_entry.id   AF-A0A2H9LMM7-F1
#
_cell.length_a   1.000
_cell.length_b   1.000
_cell.length_c   1.000
_cell.angle_alpha   90.00
_cell.angle_beta   90.00
_cell.angle_gamma   90.00
#
_symmetry.space_group_name_H-M   'P 1'
#
loop_
_entity.id
_entity.type
_entity.pdbx_description
1 polymer ?
#
loop_
_entity_poly.entity_id
_entity_poly.type
_entity_poly.pdbx_seq_one_letter_code
_entity_poly.pdbx_strand_id
1 'polypeptide(L)'
;EAEPEIVKTEIETMREFNRKVARAERILYMKLLEGGSEGATLDQLTSEMEFEGASPQVVKAALGLMMKEGLATEVKLARYAPTSAVKPTGGKVYEVLVEKIYPGSAVVRVNDKWRARLDPYDYDGPRNLIKKNARFTAAADLYRMNGTLCIRIKEVAQKL
;
A
#
# COMPACT_ATOMS: atom_id res chain seq x y z
N GLU A 1 -2.33 -47.27 4.95
CA GLU A 1 -1.25 -46.36 5.40
C GLU A 1 -0.66 -45.64 4.20
N ALA A 2 -1.17 -44.45 3.89
CA ALA A 2 -0.67 -43.58 2.84
C ALA A 2 -0.79 -42.13 3.35
N GLU A 3 -0.08 -41.81 4.42
CA GLU A 3 -0.39 -40.60 5.21
C GLU A 3 0.79 -39.67 5.55
N PRO A 4 2.08 -40.03 5.54
CA PRO A 4 3.12 -39.05 5.89
C PRO A 4 3.63 -38.22 4.71
N GLU A 5 3.61 -38.74 3.47
CA GLU A 5 4.26 -38.10 2.32
C GLU A 5 3.33 -37.15 1.54
N ILE A 6 2.05 -37.54 1.39
CA ILE A 6 1.00 -36.72 0.77
C ILE A 6 0.74 -35.46 1.60
N VAL A 7 0.63 -35.61 2.92
CA VAL A 7 0.41 -34.49 3.86
C VAL A 7 1.59 -33.51 3.87
N LYS A 8 2.84 -33.99 3.77
CA LYS A 8 4.01 -33.10 3.66
C LYS A 8 4.00 -32.30 2.36
N THR A 9 3.60 -32.92 1.26
CA THR A 9 3.50 -32.28 -0.07
C THR A 9 2.39 -31.21 -0.09
N GLU A 10 1.25 -31.48 0.54
CA GLU A 10 0.16 -30.52 0.70
C GLU A 10 0.55 -29.31 1.58
N ILE A 11 1.29 -29.54 2.66
CA ILE A 11 1.78 -28.46 3.53
C ILE A 11 2.78 -27.56 2.78
N GLU A 12 3.69 -28.14 2.01
CA GLU A 12 4.68 -27.39 1.23
C GLU A 12 4.04 -26.57 0.11
N THR A 13 3.12 -27.17 -0.65
CA THR A 13 2.37 -26.46 -1.69
C THR A 13 1.53 -25.32 -1.10
N MET A 14 0.88 -25.52 0.04
CA MET A 14 0.13 -24.46 0.72
C MET A 14 1.05 -23.33 1.22
N ARG A 15 2.25 -23.66 1.73
CA ARG A 15 3.26 -22.67 2.12
C ARG A 15 3.75 -21.86 0.92
N GLU A 16 4.00 -22.51 -0.21
CA GLU A 16 4.42 -21.82 -1.43
C GLU A 16 3.31 -20.89 -1.96
N PHE A 17 2.06 -21.36 -1.96
CA PHE A 17 0.91 -20.54 -2.31
C PHE A 17 0.80 -19.30 -1.42
N ASN A 18 0.89 -19.46 -0.10
CA ASN A 18 0.85 -18.33 0.84
C ASN A 18 1.99 -17.33 0.60
N ARG A 19 3.20 -17.79 0.23
CA ARG A 19 4.30 -16.89 -0.14
C ARG A 19 3.99 -16.11 -1.42
N LYS A 20 3.38 -16.75 -2.41
CA LYS A 20 2.93 -16.10 -3.65
C LYS A 20 1.86 -15.05 -3.37
N VAL A 21 0.89 -15.37 -2.52
CA VAL A 21 -0.17 -14.44 -2.08
C VAL A 21 0.44 -13.22 -1.37
N ALA A 22 1.30 -13.41 -0.37
CA ALA A 22 1.91 -12.29 0.36
C ALA A 22 2.84 -11.42 -0.52
N ARG A 23 3.43 -11.99 -1.58
CA ARG A 23 4.17 -11.20 -2.58
C ARG A 23 3.21 -10.42 -3.46
N ALA A 24 2.17 -11.08 -3.98
CA ALA A 24 1.18 -10.48 -4.85
C ALA A 24 0.46 -9.33 -4.16
N GLU A 25 0.09 -9.49 -2.89
CA GLU A 25 -0.55 -8.49 -2.05
C GLU A 25 0.21 -7.15 -2.03
N ARG A 26 1.53 -7.19 -1.81
CA ARG A 26 2.37 -5.98 -1.79
C ARG A 26 2.38 -5.24 -3.13
N ILE A 27 2.44 -5.99 -4.23
CA ILE A 27 2.44 -5.42 -5.58
C ILE A 27 1.05 -4.87 -5.89
N LEU A 28 0.02 -5.64 -5.58
CA LEU A 28 -1.38 -5.29 -5.79
C LEU A 28 -1.78 -4.03 -5.03
N TYR A 29 -1.32 -3.87 -3.79
CA TYR A 29 -1.54 -2.66 -3.01
C TYR A 29 -0.95 -1.42 -3.69
N MET A 30 0.26 -1.53 -4.24
CA MET A 30 0.87 -0.44 -5.00
C MET A 30 0.06 -0.09 -6.24
N LYS A 31 -0.46 -1.08 -6.95
CA LYS A 31 -1.33 -0.88 -8.12
C LYS A 31 -2.63 -0.17 -7.76
N LEU A 32 -3.26 -0.58 -6.66
CA LEU A 32 -4.45 0.10 -6.17
C LEU A 32 -4.16 1.56 -5.77
N LEU A 33 -3.00 1.83 -5.16
CA LEU A 33 -2.59 3.20 -4.83
C LEU A 33 -2.35 4.06 -6.09
N GLU A 34 -1.93 3.48 -7.21
CA GLU A 34 -1.84 4.20 -8.50
C GLU A 34 -3.23 4.61 -9.00
N GLY A 35 -4.24 3.74 -8.82
CA GLY A 35 -5.64 4.04 -9.17
C GLY A 35 -6.37 4.95 -8.18
N GLY A 36 -5.88 5.08 -6.94
CA GLY A 36 -6.51 5.91 -5.91
C GLY A 36 -7.99 5.57 -5.70
N SER A 37 -8.84 6.59 -5.59
CA SER A 37 -10.29 6.41 -5.36
C SER A 37 -11.04 5.81 -6.54
N GLU A 38 -10.51 5.89 -7.76
CA GLU A 38 -11.12 5.28 -8.95
C GLU A 38 -10.97 3.75 -8.92
N GLY A 39 -9.93 3.25 -8.25
CA GLY A 39 -9.67 1.82 -8.12
C GLY A 39 -9.46 1.09 -9.45
N ALA A 40 -9.49 -0.24 -9.40
CA ALA A 40 -9.29 -1.12 -10.55
C ALA A 40 -10.24 -2.33 -10.50
N THR A 41 -10.55 -2.91 -11.65
CA THR A 41 -11.32 -4.15 -11.73
C THR A 41 -10.44 -5.37 -11.52
N LEU A 42 -11.04 -6.51 -11.13
CA LEU A 42 -10.28 -7.77 -10.97
C LEU A 42 -9.56 -8.18 -12.27
N ASP A 43 -10.16 -7.93 -13.43
CA ASP A 43 -9.55 -8.24 -14.73
C ASP A 43 -8.32 -7.38 -15.01
N GLN A 44 -8.39 -6.07 -14.70
CA GLN A 44 -7.26 -5.15 -14.82
C GLN A 44 -6.12 -5.58 -13.90
N LEU A 45 -6.45 -5.86 -12.63
CA LEU A 45 -5.49 -6.30 -11.63
C LEU A 45 -4.85 -7.64 -12.02
N THR A 46 -5.63 -8.59 -12.54
CA THR A 46 -5.12 -9.89 -12.99
C THR A 46 -4.19 -9.72 -14.18
N SER A 47 -4.60 -8.96 -15.19
CA SER A 47 -3.80 -8.71 -16.40
C SER A 47 -2.45 -8.06 -16.08
N GLU A 48 -2.42 -7.12 -15.14
CA GLU A 48 -1.16 -6.49 -14.72
C GLU A 48 -0.27 -7.45 -13.94
N MET A 49 -0.88 -8.31 -13.12
CA MET A 49 -0.17 -9.25 -12.26
C MET A 49 0.32 -10.51 -12.99
N GLU A 50 -0.21 -10.80 -14.19
CA GLU A 50 0.32 -11.84 -15.07
C GLU A 50 1.77 -11.57 -15.47
N PHE A 51 2.14 -10.30 -15.74
CA PHE A 51 3.52 -9.91 -16.02
C PHE A 51 4.46 -10.13 -14.81
N GLU A 52 3.91 -10.14 -13.61
CA GLU A 52 4.62 -10.40 -12.34
C GLU A 52 4.61 -11.90 -11.98
N GLY A 53 4.08 -12.76 -12.86
CA GLY A 53 4.04 -14.22 -12.69
C GLY A 53 3.00 -14.71 -11.67
N ALA A 54 2.02 -13.89 -11.32
CA ALA A 54 0.95 -14.29 -10.40
C ALA A 54 -0.25 -14.86 -11.16
N SER A 55 -0.78 -16.00 -10.70
CA SER A 55 -1.99 -16.58 -11.28
C SER A 55 -3.24 -15.82 -10.84
N PRO A 56 -4.35 -15.89 -11.59
CA PRO A 56 -5.62 -15.26 -11.21
C PRO A 56 -6.12 -15.68 -9.81
N GLN A 57 -5.86 -16.92 -9.41
CA GLN A 57 -6.21 -17.45 -8.09
C GLN A 57 -5.40 -16.78 -6.97
N VAL A 58 -4.11 -16.53 -7.21
CA VAL A 58 -3.23 -15.81 -6.27
C VAL A 58 -3.68 -14.36 -6.15
N VAL A 59 -4.02 -13.70 -7.26
CA VAL A 59 -4.52 -12.31 -7.27
C VAL A 59 -5.83 -12.21 -6.48
N LYS A 60 -6.78 -13.11 -6.72
CA LYS A 60 -8.06 -13.14 -5.99
C LYS A 60 -7.86 -13.38 -4.49
N ALA A 61 -6.96 -14.30 -4.13
CA ALA A 61 -6.63 -14.57 -2.73
C ALA A 61 -5.96 -13.37 -2.05
N ALA A 62 -5.01 -12.71 -2.72
CA ALA A 62 -4.35 -11.51 -2.23
C ALA A 62 -5.32 -10.35 -2.04
N LEU A 63 -6.19 -10.11 -3.03
CA LEU A 63 -7.24 -9.09 -2.92
C LEU A 63 -8.21 -9.39 -1.76
N GLY A 64 -8.61 -10.65 -1.61
CA GLY A 64 -9.44 -11.10 -0.49
C GLY A 64 -8.79 -10.86 0.87
N LEU A 65 -7.48 -11.10 0.99
CA LEU A 65 -6.70 -10.80 2.19
C LEU A 65 -6.67 -9.29 2.47
N MET A 66 -6.39 -8.47 1.46
CA MET A 66 -6.37 -7.01 1.59
C MET A 66 -7.72 -6.44 2.01
N MET A 67 -8.82 -6.98 1.48
CA MET A 67 -10.16 -6.57 1.92
C MET A 67 -10.42 -6.96 3.38
N LYS A 68 -9.99 -8.15 3.79
CA LYS A 68 -10.13 -8.62 5.18
C LYS A 68 -9.31 -7.77 6.16
N GLU A 69 -8.13 -7.32 5.76
CA GLU A 69 -7.24 -6.47 6.56
C GLU A 69 -7.63 -4.99 6.50
N GLY A 70 -8.63 -4.63 5.69
CA GLY A 70 -9.09 -3.25 5.54
C GLY A 70 -8.19 -2.38 4.66
N LEU A 71 -7.21 -2.95 3.96
CA LEU A 71 -6.33 -2.23 3.02
C LEU A 71 -7.03 -1.87 1.71
N ALA A 72 -8.00 -2.69 1.28
CA ALA A 72 -8.79 -2.47 0.08
C ALA A 72 -10.29 -2.55 0.37
N THR A 73 -11.08 -1.85 -0.45
CA THR A 73 -12.54 -1.86 -0.38
C THR A 73 -13.15 -1.88 -1.77
N GLU A 74 -14.32 -2.49 -1.91
CA GLU A 74 -15.09 -2.47 -3.15
C GLU A 74 -15.89 -1.16 -3.23
N VAL A 75 -15.58 -0.31 -4.21
CA VAL A 75 -16.20 1.03 -4.37
C VAL A 75 -17.40 1.02 -5.31
N LYS A 76 -17.39 0.10 -6.28
CA LYS A 76 -18.47 -0.17 -7.25
C LYS A 76 -18.42 -1.66 -7.56
N LEU A 77 -19.47 -2.19 -8.19
CA LEU A 77 -19.54 -3.59 -8.59
C LEU A 77 -18.24 -4.02 -9.31
N ALA A 78 -17.54 -4.98 -8.71
CA ALA A 78 -16.28 -5.55 -9.18
C ALA A 78 -15.12 -4.54 -9.37
N ARG A 79 -15.12 -3.45 -8.60
CA ARG A 79 -14.06 -2.42 -8.63
C ARG A 79 -13.54 -2.13 -7.23
N TYR A 80 -12.24 -2.28 -7.06
CA TYR A 80 -11.56 -2.23 -5.77
C TYR A 80 -10.61 -1.04 -5.71
N ALA A 81 -10.59 -0.35 -4.58
CA ALA A 81 -9.71 0.80 -4.32
C ALA A 81 -9.02 0.62 -2.96
N PRO A 82 -7.90 1.33 -2.70
CA PRO A 82 -7.35 1.44 -1.36
C PRO A 82 -8.40 2.04 -0.43
N THR A 83 -8.62 1.44 0.75
CA THR A 83 -9.59 1.97 1.71
C THR A 83 -9.24 3.40 2.11
N SER A 84 -7.95 3.69 2.28
CA SER A 84 -7.39 5.01 2.58
C SER A 84 -7.73 6.08 1.53
N ALA A 85 -7.97 5.69 0.26
CA ALA A 85 -8.36 6.61 -0.80
C ALA A 85 -9.85 7.00 -0.73
N VAL A 86 -10.68 6.12 -0.16
CA VAL A 86 -12.15 6.28 -0.12
C VAL A 86 -12.59 6.84 1.24
N LYS A 87 -11.98 6.33 2.30
CA LYS A 87 -12.27 6.65 3.70
C LYS A 87 -10.93 6.76 4.45
N PRO A 88 -10.20 7.87 4.29
CA PRO A 88 -8.93 8.08 5.00
C PRO A 88 -9.14 8.01 6.51
N THR A 89 -8.35 7.19 7.20
CA THR A 89 -8.48 7.02 8.65
C THR A 89 -7.83 8.18 9.40
N GLY A 90 -8.62 9.22 9.66
CA GLY A 90 -8.26 10.33 10.54
C GLY A 90 -7.17 11.26 10.00
N GLY A 91 -7.14 12.49 10.50
CA GLY A 91 -6.26 13.54 9.98
C GLY A 91 -6.78 14.17 8.70
N LYS A 92 -6.00 15.09 8.12
CA LYS A 92 -6.34 15.74 6.86
C LYS A 92 -5.57 15.08 5.72
N VAL A 93 -6.17 15.06 4.54
CA VAL A 93 -5.48 14.59 3.33
C VAL A 93 -4.55 15.71 2.85
N TYR A 94 -3.29 15.37 2.68
CA TYR A 94 -2.28 16.26 2.11
C TYR A 94 -1.63 15.60 0.91
N GLU A 95 -1.20 16.43 -0.01
CA GLU A 95 -0.27 16.04 -1.04
C GLU A 95 1.16 16.18 -0.50
N VAL A 96 1.97 15.14 -0.70
CA VAL A 96 3.30 15.01 -0.13
C VAL A 96 4.29 14.70 -1.24
N LEU A 97 5.33 15.52 -1.34
CA LEU A 97 6.49 15.32 -2.21
C LEU A 97 7.73 15.09 -1.36
N VAL A 98 8.43 13.98 -1.57
CA VAL A 98 9.69 13.67 -0.88
C VAL A 98 10.83 14.43 -1.55
N GLU A 99 11.32 15.51 -0.93
CA GLU A 99 12.39 16.32 -1.51
C GLU A 99 13.77 15.71 -1.28
N LYS A 100 14.05 15.29 -0.04
CA LYS A 100 15.36 14.78 0.38
C LYS A 100 15.19 13.68 1.42
N ILE A 101 16.10 12.72 1.41
CA ILE A 101 16.17 11.64 2.38
C ILE A 101 17.54 11.71 3.05
N TYR A 102 17.54 11.74 4.38
CA TYR A 102 18.71 11.70 5.24
C TYR A 102 18.70 10.41 6.06
N PRO A 103 19.82 9.99 6.66
CA PRO A 103 19.82 8.92 7.65
C PRO A 103 18.83 9.25 8.77
N GLY A 104 17.79 8.44 8.91
CA GLY A 104 16.79 8.58 9.98
C GLY A 104 15.73 9.67 9.81
N SER A 105 15.65 10.38 8.67
CA SER A 105 14.55 11.32 8.40
C SER A 105 14.41 11.66 6.91
N ALA A 106 13.24 12.14 6.51
CA ALA A 106 13.02 12.73 5.19
C ALA A 106 12.54 14.18 5.32
N VAL A 107 12.90 15.01 4.36
CA VAL A 107 12.31 16.34 4.17
C VAL A 107 11.28 16.22 3.07
N VAL A 108 10.05 16.56 3.40
CA VAL A 108 8.92 16.52 2.48
C VAL A 108 8.33 17.90 2.29
N ARG A 109 7.78 18.13 1.10
CA ARG A 109 6.98 19.31 0.78
C ARG A 109 5.50 18.92 0.81
N VAL A 110 4.72 19.67 1.57
CA VAL A 110 3.30 19.43 1.83
C VAL A 110 2.48 20.47 1.08
N ASN A 111 1.56 20.01 0.22
CA ASN A 111 0.70 20.83 -0.66
C ASN A 111 1.48 21.90 -1.44
N ASP A 112 2.70 21.57 -1.88
CA ASP A 112 3.64 22.49 -2.54
C ASP A 112 3.98 23.79 -1.77
N LYS A 113 3.61 23.89 -0.49
CA LYS A 113 3.68 25.13 0.31
C LYS A 113 4.64 25.05 1.48
N TRP A 114 4.57 23.98 2.26
CA TRP A 114 5.30 23.88 3.53
C TRP A 114 6.33 22.77 3.46
N ARG A 115 7.49 22.98 4.07
CA ARG A 115 8.46 21.91 4.31
C ARG A 115 8.25 21.33 5.69
N ALA A 116 8.15 20.00 5.76
CA ALA A 116 8.03 19.26 6.99
C ALA A 116 9.10 18.16 7.08
N ARG A 117 9.50 17.82 8.30
CA ARG A 117 10.26 16.61 8.59
C ARG A 117 9.32 15.42 8.70
N LEU A 118 9.68 14.32 8.06
CA LEU A 118 9.03 13.03 8.22
C LEU A 118 10.04 12.08 8.86
N ASP A 119 9.77 11.67 10.10
CA ASP A 119 10.56 10.66 10.80
C ASP A 119 10.07 9.24 10.45
N PRO A 120 10.92 8.21 10.50
CA PRO A 120 10.54 6.84 10.12
C PRO A 120 9.37 6.28 10.94
N TYR A 121 9.26 6.67 12.21
CA TYR A 121 8.18 6.26 13.11
C TYR A 121 6.85 6.99 12.85
N ASP A 122 6.89 8.05 12.05
CA ASP A 122 5.75 8.86 11.66
C ASP A 122 5.23 8.49 10.27
N TYR A 123 5.67 7.36 9.71
CA TYR A 123 5.26 6.89 8.39
C TYR A 123 4.61 5.52 8.46
N ASP A 124 3.29 5.49 8.30
CA ASP A 124 2.52 4.27 8.11
C ASP A 124 2.03 4.19 6.65
N GLY A 125 2.83 3.49 5.84
CA GLY A 125 2.59 3.35 4.42
C GLY A 125 3.67 2.51 3.72
N PRO A 126 3.53 2.29 2.40
CA PRO A 126 4.50 1.52 1.63
C PRO A 126 5.89 2.16 1.64
N ARG A 127 6.91 1.42 2.09
CA ARG A 127 8.30 1.93 2.18
C ARG A 127 8.90 2.35 0.84
N ASN A 128 8.41 1.79 -0.26
CA ASN A 128 8.85 2.14 -1.61
C ASN A 128 8.44 3.55 -2.05
N LEU A 129 7.50 4.20 -1.36
CA LEU A 129 7.11 5.60 -1.58
C LEU A 129 8.00 6.60 -0.81
N ILE A 130 8.82 6.13 0.13
CA ILE A 130 9.86 6.96 0.77
C ILE A 130 11.11 6.93 -0.11
N LYS A 131 11.01 7.58 -1.27
CA LYS A 131 12.10 7.76 -2.24
C LYS A 131 12.16 9.21 -2.67
N LYS A 132 13.35 9.71 -2.99
CA LYS A 132 13.52 11.07 -3.49
C LYS A 132 12.63 11.28 -4.74
N ASN A 133 11.93 12.41 -4.78
CA ASN A 133 10.96 12.82 -5.80
C ASN A 133 9.68 11.98 -5.87
N ALA A 134 9.44 11.06 -4.93
CA ALA A 134 8.15 10.38 -4.85
C ALA A 134 7.07 11.39 -4.44
N ARG A 135 5.91 11.34 -5.10
CA ARG A 135 4.74 12.17 -4.82
C ARG A 135 3.56 11.26 -4.52
N PHE A 136 2.77 11.61 -3.52
CA PHE A 136 1.59 10.84 -3.12
C PHE A 136 0.64 11.71 -2.29
N THR A 137 -0.63 11.33 -2.23
CA THR A 137 -1.59 11.86 -1.26
C THR A 137 -1.67 10.93 -0.06
N ALA A 138 -1.77 11.50 1.13
CA ALA A 138 -1.83 10.75 2.37
C ALA A 138 -2.70 11.45 3.41
N ALA A 139 -3.38 10.64 4.23
CA ALA A 139 -3.99 11.09 5.46
C ALA A 139 -2.89 11.30 6.50
N ALA A 140 -2.76 12.53 6.99
CA ALA A 140 -1.68 12.90 7.90
C ALA A 140 -2.07 13.96 8.91
N ASP A 141 -1.26 14.08 9.96
CA ASP A 141 -1.30 15.18 10.92
C ASP A 141 -0.02 16.00 10.81
N LEU A 142 -0.16 17.33 10.78
CA LEU A 142 0.95 18.26 10.89
C LEU A 142 1.11 18.67 12.35
N TYR A 143 2.33 18.65 12.85
CA TYR A 143 2.63 19.03 14.22
C TYR A 143 3.97 19.77 14.31
N ARG A 144 4.24 20.43 15.43
CA ARG A 144 5.53 21.09 15.67
C ARG A 144 6.27 20.40 16.80
N MET A 145 7.55 20.12 16.58
CA MET A 145 8.47 19.59 17.57
C MET A 145 9.73 20.46 17.58
N ASN A 146 10.04 21.07 18.73
CA ASN A 146 11.21 21.94 18.91
C ASN A 146 11.33 23.01 17.80
N GLY A 147 10.22 23.67 17.45
CA GLY A 147 10.16 24.69 16.40
C GLY A 147 10.14 24.17 14.95
N THR A 148 10.40 22.88 14.72
CA THR A 148 10.39 22.25 13.39
C THR A 148 9.00 21.73 13.05
N LEU A 149 8.50 22.04 11.85
CA LEU A 149 7.26 21.45 11.34
C LEU A 149 7.53 19.98 10.96
N CYS A 150 6.74 19.07 11.51
CA CYS A 150 6.81 17.64 11.27
C CYS A 150 5.46 17.14 10.73
N ILE A 151 5.49 16.01 10.04
CA ILE A 151 4.30 15.37 9.48
C ILE A 151 4.27 13.90 9.90
N ARG A 152 3.10 13.45 10.38
CA ARG A 152 2.80 12.05 10.66
C ARG A 152 1.82 11.52 9.62
N ILE A 153 2.29 10.65 8.74
CA ILE A 153 1.50 9.94 7.73
C ILE A 153 0.87 8.72 8.39
N LYS A 154 -0.46 8.68 8.42
CA LYS A 154 -1.24 7.56 8.95
C LYS A 154 -1.55 6.53 7.89
N GLU A 155 -1.89 6.99 6.69
CA GLU A 155 -2.20 6.12 5.56
C GLU A 155 -1.91 6.84 4.25
N VAL A 156 -1.38 6.12 3.27
CA VAL A 156 -1.24 6.61 1.90
C VAL A 156 -2.53 6.35 1.14
N ALA A 157 -3.09 7.37 0.50
CA ALA A 157 -4.34 7.31 -0.26
C ALA A 157 -4.09 7.06 -1.76
N GLN A 158 -3.13 7.77 -2.36
CA GLN A 158 -2.85 7.64 -3.79
C GLN A 158 -1.39 7.96 -4.10
N LYS A 159 -0.78 7.21 -5.02
CA LYS A 159 0.53 7.53 -5.61
C LYS A 159 0.33 8.45 -6.81
N LEU A 160 1.12 9.53 -6.90
CA LEU A 160 1.05 10.56 -7.95
C LEU A 160 2.25 10.50 -8.90
#